data_AF-A0A9E0KGW7-F1
#
_entry.id   AF-A0A9E0KGW7-F1
#
_cell.length_a   1.000
_cell.length_b   1.000
_cell.length_c   1.000
_cell.angle_alpha   90.00
_cell.angle_beta   90.00
_cell.angle_gamma   90.00
#
_symmetry.space_group_name_H-M   'P 1'
#
loop_
_entity.id
_entity.type
_entity.pdbx_description
1 polymer ?
#
loop_
_entity_poly.entity_id
_entity_poly.type
_entity_poly.pdbx_seq_one_letter_code
_entity_poly.pdbx_strand_id
1 'polypeptide(L)'
;TFVESSWYFARYASPDCATGMVDDRARYWLNVDQYIGGIEHAILHLLYARFFNKLMRDEGLLANDEPFQKLLTQGMVVCETFYRDLDNGSKEWIAPADVIIERDGKGKIIAATHKADGLPVVVGGIEKMSKSKNNGVDPQALIEQYGADTARLFMMFAAPPSQSLEWSDAGVEGAFRFLKRLYKIVSEYVAGGVAERFVAGELTADEKALRLKLHTTIQKVSDDFGVRQQFNTAIAAVMELLNLFDRTEASRTVRQEVLESVVVLLSPIVPHICETLWSALKPGSELLAQRWPEVDPAALVQDEIELVVQVNGKLRGSIRVAADAGRDVIEAAALAHEQVRKFMDGQPAKKVIVVPGRLVNIVV
;
A
#
# COMPACT_ATOMS: atom_id res chain seq x y z
N THR A 1 17.17 -19.68 -23.22
CA THR A 1 16.28 -18.81 -22.43
C THR A 1 17.03 -18.11 -21.31
N PHE A 2 17.81 -18.81 -20.47
CA PHE A 2 18.58 -18.12 -19.41
C PHE A 2 19.70 -17.22 -19.95
N VAL A 3 20.32 -17.55 -21.08
CA VAL A 3 21.31 -16.67 -21.71
C VAL A 3 20.69 -15.32 -22.02
N GLU A 4 19.51 -15.30 -22.64
CA GLU A 4 18.81 -14.07 -23.02
C GLU A 4 18.39 -13.24 -21.79
N SER A 5 17.88 -13.89 -20.74
CA SER A 5 17.46 -13.20 -19.51
C SER A 5 18.64 -12.72 -18.64
N SER A 6 19.87 -13.10 -18.95
CA SER A 6 21.04 -12.74 -18.13
C SER A 6 21.63 -11.37 -18.44
N TRP A 7 21.21 -10.69 -19.52
CA TRP A 7 21.79 -9.40 -19.91
C TRP A 7 20.79 -8.39 -20.50
N TYR A 8 19.51 -8.77 -20.62
CA TYR A 8 18.47 -7.89 -21.17
C TYR A 8 18.37 -6.53 -20.47
N PHE A 9 18.63 -6.48 -19.15
CA PHE A 9 18.62 -5.24 -18.37
C PHE A 9 19.64 -4.22 -18.90
N ALA A 10 20.80 -4.67 -19.35
CA ALA A 10 21.82 -3.81 -19.97
C ALA A 10 21.42 -3.43 -21.40
N ARG A 11 20.81 -4.36 -22.15
CA ARG A 11 20.33 -4.08 -23.51
C ARG A 11 19.23 -3.03 -23.55
N TYR A 12 18.37 -2.95 -22.53
CA TYR A 12 17.35 -1.89 -22.46
C TYR A 12 17.92 -0.47 -22.43
N ALA A 13 19.16 -0.29 -22.00
CA ALA A 13 19.80 1.02 -22.06
C ALA A 13 20.14 1.45 -23.51
N SER A 14 20.28 0.49 -24.43
CA SER A 14 20.67 0.72 -25.83
C SER A 14 20.04 -0.31 -26.79
N PRO A 15 18.69 -0.40 -26.85
CA PRO A 15 17.99 -1.51 -27.52
C PRO A 15 18.22 -1.51 -29.04
N ASP A 16 18.47 -0.34 -29.61
CA ASP A 16 18.70 -0.06 -31.02
C ASP A 16 20.18 -0.03 -31.41
N CYS A 17 21.12 -0.31 -30.49
CA CYS A 17 22.55 -0.34 -30.81
C CYS A 17 22.87 -1.45 -31.82
N ALA A 18 23.29 -1.07 -33.04
CA ALA A 18 23.62 -2.00 -34.12
C ALA A 18 25.11 -2.33 -34.24
N THR A 19 25.97 -1.61 -33.50
CA THR A 19 27.44 -1.74 -33.58
C THR A 19 28.03 -2.68 -32.52
N GLY A 20 27.21 -3.15 -31.57
CA GLY A 20 27.65 -4.04 -30.50
C GLY A 20 26.49 -4.53 -29.62
N MET A 21 26.85 -5.20 -28.53
CA MET A 21 25.90 -5.73 -27.56
C MET A 21 25.21 -4.62 -26.76
N VAL A 22 25.96 -3.57 -26.38
CA VAL A 22 25.49 -2.33 -25.74
C VAL A 22 26.41 -1.17 -26.16
N ASP A 23 25.97 0.08 -25.98
CA ASP A 23 26.80 1.29 -26.09
C ASP A 23 26.91 2.05 -24.76
N ASP A 24 27.55 3.23 -24.77
CA ASP A 24 27.82 4.03 -23.57
C ASP A 24 26.57 4.42 -22.76
N ARG A 25 25.36 4.35 -23.34
CA ARG A 25 24.10 4.54 -22.59
C ARG A 25 23.96 3.52 -21.46
N ALA A 26 24.52 2.31 -21.62
CA ALA A 26 24.52 1.32 -20.55
C ALA A 26 25.28 1.80 -19.31
N ARG A 27 26.35 2.59 -19.48
CA ARG A 27 27.11 3.18 -18.36
C ARG A 27 26.35 4.28 -17.64
N TYR A 28 25.46 4.99 -18.33
CA TYR A 28 24.60 6.02 -17.75
C TYR A 28 23.48 5.40 -16.89
N TRP A 29 22.83 4.36 -17.40
CA TRP A 29 21.65 3.77 -16.75
C TRP A 29 21.98 2.71 -15.69
N LEU A 30 23.13 2.05 -15.76
CA LEU A 30 23.49 1.00 -14.83
C LEU A 30 24.31 1.55 -13.65
N ASN A 31 24.13 1.04 -12.43
CA ASN A 31 23.35 -0.15 -12.06
C ASN A 31 21.84 0.08 -12.06
N VAL A 32 21.06 -1.00 -12.20
CA VAL A 32 19.62 -0.94 -11.95
C VAL A 32 19.41 -0.64 -10.46
N ASP A 33 18.78 0.49 -10.14
CA ASP A 33 18.55 0.92 -8.75
C ASP A 33 17.67 -0.05 -7.97
N GLN A 34 16.59 -0.51 -8.60
CA GLN A 34 15.60 -1.40 -8.00
C GLN A 34 15.20 -2.49 -8.99
N TYR A 35 15.57 -3.74 -8.70
CA TYR A 35 15.09 -4.91 -9.41
C TYR A 35 13.93 -5.55 -8.65
N ILE A 36 12.89 -5.97 -9.38
CA ILE A 36 11.67 -6.57 -8.81
C ILE A 36 11.43 -7.90 -9.54
N GLY A 37 11.27 -8.98 -8.79
CA GLY A 37 11.01 -10.31 -9.35
C GLY A 37 10.57 -11.30 -8.29
N GLY A 38 10.04 -12.45 -8.71
CA GLY A 38 9.62 -13.50 -7.80
C GLY A 38 10.79 -14.20 -7.10
N ILE A 39 10.55 -14.67 -5.87
CA ILE A 39 11.54 -15.42 -5.07
C ILE A 39 12.01 -16.70 -5.76
N GLU A 40 11.21 -17.26 -6.68
CA GLU A 40 11.56 -18.41 -7.51
C GLU A 40 12.80 -18.20 -8.38
N HIS A 41 13.20 -16.95 -8.63
CA HIS A 41 14.35 -16.61 -9.45
C HIS A 41 15.63 -16.39 -8.63
N ALA A 42 15.59 -16.58 -7.30
CA ALA A 42 16.66 -16.23 -6.38
C ALA A 42 18.01 -16.91 -6.66
N ILE A 43 17.99 -18.14 -7.19
CA ILE A 43 19.21 -18.92 -7.45
C ILE A 43 19.66 -18.74 -8.90
N LEU A 44 18.96 -19.35 -9.87
CA LEU A 44 19.46 -19.47 -11.24
C LEU A 44 19.58 -18.12 -11.96
N HIS A 45 18.43 -17.49 -12.26
CA HIS A 45 18.38 -16.26 -13.04
C HIS A 45 19.23 -15.14 -12.43
N LEU A 46 19.10 -14.88 -11.13
CA LEU A 46 19.89 -13.83 -10.48
C LEU A 46 21.39 -14.14 -10.47
N LEU A 47 21.80 -15.39 -10.28
CA LEU A 47 23.21 -15.76 -10.36
C LEU A 47 23.74 -15.57 -11.79
N TYR A 48 22.99 -15.99 -12.80
CA TYR A 48 23.39 -15.84 -14.20
C TYR A 48 23.46 -14.37 -14.62
N ALA A 49 22.52 -13.52 -14.19
CA ALA A 49 22.59 -12.08 -14.44
C ALA A 49 23.82 -11.43 -13.80
N ARG A 50 24.18 -11.82 -12.57
CA ARG A 50 25.40 -11.34 -11.90
C ARG A 50 26.67 -11.82 -12.61
N PHE A 51 26.69 -13.08 -13.04
CA PHE A 51 27.80 -13.65 -13.80
C PHE A 51 27.99 -12.93 -15.14
N PHE A 52 26.90 -12.73 -15.91
CA PHE A 52 26.96 -12.03 -17.19
C PHE A 52 27.36 -10.56 -17.04
N ASN A 53 26.89 -9.87 -15.99
CA ASN A 53 27.32 -8.51 -15.70
C ASN A 53 28.85 -8.42 -15.52
N LYS A 54 29.43 -9.35 -14.76
CA LYS A 54 30.88 -9.41 -14.54
C LYS A 54 31.63 -9.75 -15.83
N LEU A 55 31.14 -10.67 -16.65
CA LEU A 55 31.70 -10.94 -17.97
C LEU A 55 31.68 -9.69 -18.86
N MET A 56 30.55 -8.99 -18.95
CA MET A 56 30.42 -7.76 -19.74
C MET A 56 31.34 -6.64 -19.23
N ARG A 57 31.54 -6.54 -17.91
CA ARG A 57 32.52 -5.63 -17.32
C ARG A 57 33.95 -6.01 -17.72
N ASP A 58 34.31 -7.29 -17.64
CA ASP A 58 35.65 -7.78 -17.95
C ASP A 58 36.01 -7.62 -19.44
N GLU A 59 35.01 -7.69 -20.32
CA GLU A 59 35.11 -7.36 -21.75
C GLU A 59 35.03 -5.84 -22.05
N GLY A 60 34.99 -4.99 -21.01
CA GLY A 60 34.99 -3.53 -21.15
C GLY A 60 33.67 -2.91 -21.63
N LEU A 61 32.58 -3.69 -21.71
CA LEU A 61 31.25 -3.20 -22.11
C LEU A 61 30.58 -2.41 -20.98
N LEU A 62 30.81 -2.81 -19.73
CA LEU A 62 30.26 -2.19 -18.52
C LEU A 62 31.36 -1.74 -17.56
N ALA A 63 31.00 -0.89 -16.60
CA ALA A 63 31.93 -0.38 -15.58
C ALA A 63 31.65 -0.90 -14.16
N ASN A 64 30.48 -1.52 -13.95
CA ASN A 64 29.98 -1.88 -12.64
C ASN A 64 30.16 -3.36 -12.31
N ASP A 65 30.31 -3.65 -11.01
CA ASP A 65 30.55 -5.02 -10.53
C ASP A 65 29.30 -5.88 -10.37
N GLU A 66 28.18 -5.26 -10.02
CA GLU A 66 26.89 -5.93 -9.77
C GLU A 66 25.79 -5.24 -10.58
N PRO A 67 24.81 -5.97 -11.14
CA PRO A 67 23.79 -5.39 -12.02
C PRO A 67 22.66 -4.67 -11.27
N PHE A 68 22.38 -5.04 -10.02
CA PHE A 68 21.21 -4.59 -9.26
C PHE A 68 21.64 -4.05 -7.88
N GLN A 69 21.25 -2.81 -7.54
CA GLN A 69 21.55 -2.19 -6.24
C GLN A 69 20.61 -2.69 -5.14
N LYS A 70 19.31 -2.69 -5.42
CA LYS A 70 18.28 -3.22 -4.54
C LYS A 70 17.50 -4.32 -5.25
N LEU A 71 17.09 -5.33 -4.48
CA LEU A 71 16.24 -6.42 -4.94
C LEU A 71 15.00 -6.48 -4.04
N LEU A 72 13.82 -6.37 -4.64
CA LEU A 72 12.55 -6.67 -3.99
C LEU A 72 12.04 -7.99 -4.57
N THR A 73 12.01 -9.02 -3.72
CA THR A 73 11.46 -10.32 -4.11
C THR A 73 9.97 -10.34 -3.77
N GLN A 74 9.10 -10.27 -4.78
CA GLN A 74 7.68 -10.31 -4.52
C GLN A 74 7.22 -11.71 -4.07
N GLY A 75 6.18 -11.76 -3.23
CA GLY A 75 5.50 -12.99 -2.87
C GLY A 75 4.67 -13.55 -4.01
N MET A 76 4.19 -14.78 -3.83
CA MET A 76 3.37 -15.45 -4.84
C MET A 76 1.93 -14.99 -4.76
N VAL A 77 1.26 -14.93 -5.91
CA VAL A 77 -0.21 -14.86 -5.95
C VAL A 77 -0.75 -16.27 -5.79
N VAL A 78 -1.60 -16.46 -4.79
CA VAL A 78 -2.18 -17.76 -4.43
C VAL A 78 -3.71 -17.71 -4.54
N CYS A 79 -4.31 -18.84 -4.88
CA CYS A 79 -5.76 -19.00 -4.99
C CYS A 79 -6.13 -20.44 -4.65
N GLU A 80 -7.37 -20.66 -4.21
CA GLU A 80 -7.92 -21.99 -4.02
C GLU A 80 -7.77 -22.82 -5.31
N THR A 81 -7.53 -24.12 -5.11
CA THR A 81 -7.49 -25.09 -6.19
C THR A 81 -8.76 -25.94 -6.18
N PHE A 82 -9.23 -26.35 -7.34
CA PHE A 82 -10.46 -27.13 -7.48
C PHE A 82 -10.21 -28.31 -8.39
N TYR A 83 -10.71 -29.49 -8.02
CA TYR A 83 -10.49 -30.67 -8.85
C TYR A 83 -11.57 -31.74 -8.70
N ARG A 84 -11.55 -32.71 -9.61
CA ARG A 84 -12.21 -34.01 -9.48
C ARG A 84 -11.17 -35.11 -9.61
N ASP A 85 -11.33 -36.19 -8.85
CA ASP A 85 -10.51 -37.38 -8.99
C ASP A 85 -10.95 -38.17 -10.22
N LEU A 86 -10.00 -38.60 -11.05
CA LEU A 86 -10.24 -39.44 -12.22
C LEU A 86 -9.91 -40.91 -11.89
N ASP A 87 -10.53 -41.84 -12.62
CA ASP A 87 -10.37 -43.29 -12.41
C ASP A 87 -8.92 -43.79 -12.49
N ASN A 88 -8.06 -43.07 -13.22
CA ASN A 88 -6.63 -43.36 -13.35
C ASN A 88 -5.78 -42.84 -12.17
N GLY A 89 -6.40 -42.27 -11.13
CA GLY A 89 -5.74 -41.70 -9.96
C GLY A 89 -5.15 -40.29 -10.17
N SER A 90 -5.34 -39.69 -11.35
CA SER A 90 -4.96 -38.30 -11.61
C SER A 90 -6.12 -37.34 -11.27
N LYS A 91 -5.81 -36.03 -11.25
CA LYS A 91 -6.78 -34.98 -10.93
C LYS A 91 -7.13 -34.20 -12.19
N GLU A 92 -8.42 -34.04 -12.45
CA GLU A 92 -8.93 -33.03 -13.38
C GLU A 92 -9.02 -31.71 -12.62
N TRP A 93 -8.17 -30.75 -12.98
CA TRP A 93 -8.16 -29.43 -12.34
C TRP A 93 -9.15 -28.47 -13.01
N ILE A 94 -9.99 -27.86 -12.20
CA ILE A 94 -11.08 -26.98 -12.61
C ILE A 94 -10.69 -25.55 -12.25
N ALA A 95 -10.94 -24.60 -13.15
CA ALA A 95 -10.63 -23.21 -12.90
C ALA A 95 -11.57 -22.60 -11.84
N PRO A 96 -11.09 -21.73 -10.94
CA PRO A 96 -11.94 -21.03 -9.98
C PRO A 96 -13.12 -20.32 -10.63
N ALA A 97 -12.92 -19.76 -11.82
CA ALA A 97 -13.94 -19.09 -12.62
C ALA A 97 -15.08 -20.04 -13.07
N ASP A 98 -14.86 -21.36 -13.06
CA ASP A 98 -15.84 -22.38 -13.47
C ASP A 98 -16.53 -23.06 -12.27
N VAL A 99 -16.25 -22.59 -11.04
CA VAL A 99 -16.81 -23.16 -9.81
C VAL A 99 -17.84 -22.21 -9.19
N ILE A 100 -18.94 -22.78 -8.70
CA ILE A 100 -19.90 -22.12 -7.81
C ILE A 100 -19.58 -22.58 -6.39
N ILE A 101 -19.26 -21.63 -5.52
CA ILE A 101 -18.88 -21.89 -4.13
C ILE A 101 -20.02 -21.47 -3.21
N GLU A 102 -20.46 -22.39 -2.36
CA GLU A 102 -21.38 -22.09 -1.26
C GLU A 102 -20.58 -21.94 0.04
N ARG A 103 -20.86 -20.87 0.78
CA ARG A 103 -20.20 -20.56 2.06
C ARG A 103 -21.23 -20.50 3.18
N ASP A 104 -20.83 -20.91 4.39
CA ASP A 104 -21.66 -20.72 5.58
C ASP A 104 -21.67 -19.24 6.04
N GLY A 105 -22.45 -18.94 7.10
CA GLY A 105 -22.52 -17.60 7.69
C GLY A 105 -21.21 -17.10 8.32
N LYS A 106 -20.17 -17.95 8.38
CA LYS A 106 -18.81 -17.60 8.83
C LYS A 106 -17.82 -17.54 7.66
N GLY A 107 -18.28 -17.66 6.42
CA GLY A 107 -17.47 -17.60 5.21
C GLY A 107 -16.72 -18.88 4.85
N LYS A 108 -16.92 -19.98 5.59
CA LYS A 108 -16.29 -21.28 5.31
C LYS A 108 -16.99 -21.93 4.11
N ILE A 109 -16.22 -22.44 3.16
CA ILE A 109 -16.75 -23.19 2.02
C ILE A 109 -17.40 -24.49 2.52
N ILE A 110 -18.67 -24.70 2.20
CA ILE A 110 -19.45 -25.88 2.56
C ILE A 110 -19.78 -26.77 1.37
N ALA A 111 -19.83 -26.20 0.17
CA ALA A 111 -19.99 -26.94 -1.08
C ALA A 111 -19.33 -26.20 -2.24
N ALA A 112 -18.94 -26.95 -3.27
CA ALA A 112 -18.45 -26.43 -4.53
C ALA A 112 -18.98 -27.31 -5.67
N THR A 113 -19.53 -26.69 -6.72
CA THR A 113 -20.04 -27.38 -7.92
C THR A 113 -19.51 -26.72 -9.18
N HIS A 114 -19.40 -27.48 -10.27
CA HIS A 114 -18.96 -26.93 -11.55
C HIS A 114 -20.14 -26.25 -12.26
N LYS A 115 -19.90 -25.06 -12.83
CA LYS A 115 -20.93 -24.22 -13.45
C LYS A 115 -21.65 -24.91 -14.61
N ALA A 116 -20.94 -25.72 -15.40
CA ALA A 116 -21.50 -26.28 -16.62
C ALA A 116 -22.38 -27.53 -16.41
N ASP A 117 -22.05 -28.37 -15.42
CA ASP A 117 -22.72 -29.66 -15.20
C ASP A 117 -23.44 -29.77 -13.85
N GLY A 118 -23.22 -28.81 -12.94
CA GLY A 118 -23.80 -28.80 -11.60
C GLY A 118 -23.27 -29.89 -10.67
N LEU A 119 -22.27 -30.67 -11.08
CA LEU A 119 -21.75 -31.78 -10.29
C LEU A 119 -20.71 -31.30 -9.25
N PRO A 120 -20.55 -32.03 -8.12
CA PRO A 120 -19.61 -31.66 -7.06
C PRO A 120 -18.17 -31.51 -7.54
N VAL A 121 -17.45 -30.61 -6.89
CA VAL A 121 -16.02 -30.34 -7.10
C VAL A 121 -15.32 -30.38 -5.74
N VAL A 122 -14.14 -30.99 -5.70
CA VAL A 122 -13.31 -31.02 -4.49
C VAL A 122 -12.58 -29.69 -4.36
N VAL A 123 -12.72 -29.05 -3.20
CA VAL A 123 -11.98 -27.85 -2.82
C VAL A 123 -10.62 -28.29 -2.27
N GLY A 124 -9.56 -27.98 -3.00
CA GLY A 124 -8.18 -28.21 -2.62
C GLY A 124 -7.61 -27.11 -1.72
N GLY A 125 -6.29 -27.10 -1.57
CA GLY A 125 -5.60 -26.07 -0.80
C GLY A 125 -5.49 -24.75 -1.55
N ILE A 126 -5.16 -23.68 -0.80
CA ILE A 126 -4.69 -22.40 -1.36
C ILE A 126 -3.24 -22.59 -1.79
N GLU A 127 -2.99 -22.46 -3.10
CA GLU A 127 -1.69 -22.72 -3.69
C GLU A 127 -1.33 -21.64 -4.71
N LYS A 128 -0.05 -21.56 -5.09
CA LYS A 128 0.39 -20.62 -6.13
C LYS A 128 -0.41 -20.83 -7.41
N MET A 129 -0.79 -19.73 -8.05
CA MET A 129 -1.44 -19.79 -9.36
C MET A 129 -0.52 -20.47 -10.39
N SER A 130 -1.04 -21.47 -11.09
CA SER A 130 -0.27 -22.24 -12.07
C SER A 130 -1.15 -22.84 -13.16
N LYS A 131 -0.60 -22.96 -14.37
CA LYS A 131 -1.27 -23.64 -15.49
C LYS A 131 -1.58 -25.11 -15.16
N SER A 132 -0.68 -25.80 -14.46
CA SER A 132 -0.81 -27.22 -14.12
C SER A 132 -1.97 -27.54 -13.18
N LYS A 133 -2.41 -26.56 -12.37
CA LYS A 133 -3.54 -26.71 -11.43
C LYS A 133 -4.78 -25.95 -11.86
N ASN A 134 -4.74 -25.36 -13.07
CA ASN A 134 -5.80 -24.55 -13.63
C ASN A 134 -6.34 -23.44 -12.70
N ASN A 135 -5.58 -23.02 -11.68
CA ASN A 135 -6.04 -22.08 -10.66
C ASN A 135 -5.59 -20.63 -10.93
N GLY A 136 -5.14 -20.34 -12.15
CA GLY A 136 -4.81 -19.00 -12.56
C GLY A 136 -6.08 -18.20 -12.79
N VAL A 137 -6.16 -17.01 -12.19
CA VAL A 137 -7.21 -16.05 -12.48
C VAL A 137 -6.71 -15.12 -13.58
N ASP A 138 -7.44 -15.06 -14.70
CA ASP A 138 -7.12 -14.15 -15.79
C ASP A 138 -7.43 -12.71 -15.38
N PRO A 139 -6.44 -11.79 -15.34
CA PRO A 139 -6.68 -10.40 -15.02
C PRO A 139 -7.57 -9.69 -16.05
N GLN A 140 -7.70 -10.19 -17.29
CA GLN A 140 -8.45 -9.54 -18.35
C GLN A 140 -9.93 -9.35 -17.98
N ALA A 141 -10.60 -10.41 -17.51
CA ALA A 141 -12.00 -10.34 -17.09
C ALA A 141 -12.20 -9.36 -15.93
N LEU A 142 -11.25 -9.31 -14.99
CA LEU A 142 -11.26 -8.36 -13.89
C LEU A 142 -11.15 -6.90 -14.41
N ILE A 143 -10.22 -6.66 -15.33
CA ILE A 143 -9.98 -5.34 -15.91
C ILE A 143 -11.20 -4.88 -16.71
N GLU A 144 -11.85 -5.77 -17.45
CA GLU A 144 -13.08 -5.45 -18.20
C GLU A 144 -14.24 -5.10 -17.27
N GLN A 145 -14.40 -5.82 -16.16
CA GLN A 145 -15.51 -5.61 -15.23
C GLN A 145 -15.30 -4.40 -14.30
N TYR A 146 -14.08 -4.19 -13.80
CA TYR A 146 -13.80 -3.22 -12.74
C TYR A 146 -12.78 -2.13 -13.12
N GLY A 147 -12.13 -2.24 -14.28
CA GLY A 147 -11.08 -1.33 -14.74
C GLY A 147 -9.68 -1.66 -14.20
N ALA A 148 -8.66 -1.21 -14.93
CA ALA A 148 -7.25 -1.47 -14.61
C ALA A 148 -6.83 -0.90 -13.24
N ASP A 149 -7.34 0.27 -12.86
CA ASP A 149 -7.01 0.89 -11.57
C ASP A 149 -7.53 0.09 -10.38
N THR A 150 -8.71 -0.54 -10.50
CA THR A 150 -9.21 -1.43 -9.45
C THR A 150 -8.29 -2.63 -9.26
N ALA A 151 -7.88 -3.27 -10.37
CA ALA A 151 -6.97 -4.40 -10.32
C ALA A 151 -5.63 -4.01 -9.68
N ARG A 152 -5.03 -2.90 -10.11
CA ARG A 152 -3.77 -2.39 -9.55
C ARG A 152 -3.89 -2.05 -8.06
N LEU A 153 -4.96 -1.35 -7.67
CA LEU A 153 -5.20 -0.99 -6.27
C LEU A 153 -5.35 -2.23 -5.39
N PHE A 154 -6.16 -3.19 -5.83
CA PHE A 154 -6.33 -4.45 -5.11
C PHE A 154 -4.99 -5.17 -4.91
N MET A 155 -4.21 -5.32 -5.98
CA MET A 155 -2.91 -6.00 -5.94
C MET A 155 -1.92 -5.31 -4.99
N MET A 156 -1.90 -3.97 -4.96
CA MET A 156 -1.02 -3.20 -4.08
C MET A 156 -1.52 -3.10 -2.63
N PHE A 157 -2.81 -3.38 -2.39
CA PHE A 157 -3.43 -3.24 -1.07
C PHE A 157 -3.57 -4.56 -0.31
N ALA A 158 -3.80 -5.68 -1.01
CA ALA A 158 -4.17 -6.94 -0.38
C ALA A 158 -3.07 -7.51 0.54
N ALA A 159 -1.80 -7.33 0.19
CA ALA A 159 -0.66 -7.80 0.98
C ALA A 159 0.58 -6.92 0.80
N PRO A 160 1.54 -6.92 1.74
CA PRO A 160 2.88 -6.39 1.51
C PRO A 160 3.55 -7.09 0.30
N PRO A 161 4.36 -6.39 -0.51
CA PRO A 161 4.90 -6.95 -1.75
C PRO A 161 5.68 -8.25 -1.59
N SER A 162 6.40 -8.43 -0.48
CA SER A 162 7.20 -9.61 -0.20
C SER A 162 6.42 -10.80 0.37
N GLN A 163 5.13 -10.63 0.66
CA GLN A 163 4.26 -11.68 1.19
C GLN A 163 3.37 -12.24 0.09
N SER A 164 2.92 -13.49 0.28
CA SER A 164 1.95 -14.08 -0.64
C SER A 164 0.65 -13.29 -0.61
N LEU A 165 0.10 -13.04 -1.80
CA LEU A 165 -1.19 -12.40 -1.98
C LEU A 165 -2.25 -13.48 -2.20
N GLU A 166 -3.20 -13.56 -1.28
CA GLU A 166 -4.39 -14.40 -1.46
C GLU A 166 -5.41 -13.66 -2.32
N TRP A 167 -5.80 -14.28 -3.43
CA TRP A 167 -6.81 -13.71 -4.32
C TRP A 167 -8.17 -13.65 -3.63
N SER A 168 -8.88 -12.52 -3.75
CA SER A 168 -10.20 -12.34 -3.14
C SER A 168 -11.07 -11.39 -3.96
N ASP A 169 -12.16 -11.90 -4.52
CA ASP A 169 -13.14 -11.09 -5.27
C ASP A 169 -13.78 -10.02 -4.38
N ALA A 170 -14.02 -10.32 -3.09
CA ALA A 170 -14.50 -9.33 -2.12
C ALA A 170 -13.47 -8.20 -1.89
N GLY A 171 -12.18 -8.53 -1.93
CA GLY A 171 -11.08 -7.55 -1.88
C GLY A 171 -11.09 -6.62 -3.10
N VAL A 172 -11.30 -7.18 -4.29
CA VAL A 172 -11.48 -6.41 -5.54
C VAL A 172 -12.65 -5.45 -5.44
N GLU A 173 -13.82 -5.92 -5.00
CA GLU A 173 -14.99 -5.05 -4.82
C GLU A 173 -14.75 -3.93 -3.80
N GLY A 174 -13.97 -4.21 -2.75
CA GLY A 174 -13.49 -3.22 -1.80
C GLY A 174 -12.68 -2.10 -2.49
N ALA A 175 -11.70 -2.46 -3.31
CA ALA A 175 -10.90 -1.53 -4.09
C ALA A 175 -11.78 -0.70 -5.06
N PHE A 176 -12.72 -1.33 -5.75
CA PHE A 176 -13.64 -0.64 -6.66
C PHE A 176 -14.51 0.39 -5.94
N ARG A 177 -15.09 0.02 -4.79
CA ARG A 177 -15.90 0.93 -3.97
C ARG A 177 -15.09 2.12 -3.47
N PHE A 178 -13.84 1.91 -3.10
CA PHE A 178 -12.95 2.99 -2.71
C PHE A 178 -12.72 3.98 -3.86
N LEU A 179 -12.43 3.50 -5.08
CA LEU A 179 -12.23 4.37 -6.24
C LEU A 179 -13.51 5.13 -6.63
N LYS A 180 -14.68 4.47 -6.56
CA LYS A 180 -15.97 5.15 -6.77
C LYS A 180 -16.22 6.25 -5.73
N ARG A 181 -15.86 6.01 -4.46
CA ARG A 181 -15.95 7.02 -3.40
C ARG A 181 -15.03 8.19 -3.68
N LEU A 182 -13.76 7.94 -4.03
CA LEU A 182 -12.80 8.99 -4.38
C LEU A 182 -13.31 9.84 -5.55
N TYR A 183 -13.79 9.20 -6.61
CA TYR A 183 -14.37 9.88 -7.77
C TYR A 183 -15.55 10.77 -7.38
N LYS A 184 -16.47 10.24 -6.55
CA LYS A 184 -17.63 10.98 -6.07
C LYS A 184 -17.20 12.21 -5.25
N ILE A 185 -16.29 12.04 -4.29
CA ILE A 185 -15.79 13.13 -3.44
C ILE A 185 -15.24 14.27 -4.28
N VAL A 186 -14.37 13.97 -5.24
CA VAL A 186 -13.76 15.00 -6.10
C VAL A 186 -14.81 15.62 -7.01
N SER A 187 -15.69 14.83 -7.63
CA SER A 187 -16.74 15.32 -8.53
C SER A 187 -17.69 16.29 -7.82
N GLU A 188 -18.15 15.96 -6.61
CA GLU A 188 -19.01 16.82 -5.79
C GLU A 188 -18.29 18.09 -5.36
N TYR A 189 -16.99 17.98 -5.03
CA TYR A 189 -16.17 19.13 -4.67
C TYR A 189 -16.00 20.11 -5.84
N VAL A 190 -15.63 19.63 -7.04
CA VAL A 190 -15.40 20.49 -8.22
C VAL A 190 -16.70 21.07 -8.79
N ALA A 191 -17.85 20.45 -8.51
CA ALA A 191 -19.16 21.02 -8.85
C ALA A 191 -19.41 22.38 -8.16
N GLY A 192 -18.72 22.66 -7.04
CA GLY A 192 -18.70 23.96 -6.38
C GLY A 192 -17.80 25.02 -7.05
N GLY A 193 -17.16 24.70 -8.19
CA GLY A 193 -16.21 25.54 -8.92
C GLY A 193 -14.75 25.18 -8.63
N VAL A 194 -13.80 25.67 -9.41
CA VAL A 194 -12.36 25.48 -9.14
C VAL A 194 -11.93 26.38 -7.98
N ALA A 195 -11.04 25.90 -7.11
CA ALA A 195 -10.43 26.69 -6.04
C ALA A 195 -8.92 26.49 -6.02
N GLU A 196 -8.19 27.46 -5.47
CA GLU A 196 -6.76 27.32 -5.23
C GLU A 196 -6.50 26.54 -3.95
N ARG A 197 -5.40 25.78 -3.91
CA ARG A 197 -4.98 25.07 -2.70
C ARG A 197 -4.56 26.06 -1.60
N PHE A 198 -4.74 25.65 -0.35
CA PHE A 198 -4.30 26.44 0.80
C PHE A 198 -2.78 26.68 0.76
N VAL A 199 -2.37 27.93 1.03
CA VAL A 199 -0.96 28.34 1.10
C VAL A 199 -0.66 28.99 2.46
N ALA A 200 -1.52 29.92 2.89
CA ALA A 200 -1.42 30.61 4.16
C ALA A 200 -2.79 31.17 4.56
N GLY A 201 -2.98 31.42 5.86
CA GLY A 201 -4.22 31.96 6.41
C GLY A 201 -4.49 31.43 7.82
N GLU A 202 -5.54 31.96 8.44
CA GLU A 202 -6.04 31.42 9.71
C GLU A 202 -6.75 30.09 9.45
N LEU A 203 -6.52 29.12 10.34
CA LEU A 203 -7.10 27.79 10.28
C LEU A 203 -7.92 27.56 11.54
N THR A 204 -9.11 26.99 11.38
CA THR A 204 -9.89 26.47 12.50
C THR A 204 -9.19 25.27 13.14
N ALA A 205 -9.61 24.86 14.33
CA ALA A 205 -9.08 23.66 14.97
C ALA A 205 -9.27 22.40 14.10
N ASP A 206 -10.41 22.29 13.44
CA ASP A 206 -10.75 21.17 12.55
C ASP A 206 -9.88 21.16 11.29
N GLU A 207 -9.60 22.34 10.70
CA GLU A 207 -8.70 22.46 9.56
C GLU A 207 -7.25 22.16 9.95
N LYS A 208 -6.79 22.59 11.13
CA LYS A 208 -5.47 22.21 11.66
C LYS A 208 -5.36 20.70 11.82
N ALA A 209 -6.38 20.04 12.37
CA ALA A 209 -6.41 18.58 12.52
C ALA A 209 -6.39 17.85 11.17
N LEU A 210 -7.13 18.36 10.18
CA LEU A 210 -7.13 17.79 8.82
C LEU A 210 -5.79 17.98 8.11
N ARG A 211 -5.17 19.18 8.21
CA ARG A 211 -3.83 19.42 7.65
C ARG A 211 -2.76 18.58 8.36
N LEU A 212 -2.84 18.43 9.68
CA LEU A 212 -1.97 17.52 10.42
C LEU A 212 -2.07 16.08 9.89
N LYS A 213 -3.28 15.57 9.68
CA LYS A 213 -3.49 14.23 9.10
C LYS A 213 -2.97 14.16 7.65
N LEU A 214 -3.21 15.18 6.83
CA LEU A 214 -2.69 15.27 5.47
C LEU A 214 -1.17 15.15 5.44
N HIS A 215 -0.47 16.01 6.17
CA HIS A 215 0.99 16.08 6.16
C HIS A 215 1.63 14.85 6.83
N THR A 216 0.98 14.29 7.85
CA THR A 216 1.38 12.98 8.41
C THR A 216 1.20 11.85 7.38
N THR A 217 0.12 11.87 6.60
CA THR A 217 -0.11 10.90 5.52
C THR A 217 0.92 11.07 4.40
N ILE A 218 1.26 12.29 3.99
CA ILE A 218 2.33 12.54 2.99
C ILE A 218 3.65 11.96 3.50
N GLN A 219 4.04 12.25 4.75
CA GLN A 219 5.27 11.72 5.35
C GLN A 219 5.29 10.19 5.34
N LYS A 220 4.17 9.58 5.74
CA LYS A 220 4.04 8.12 5.81
C LYS A 220 4.06 7.45 4.45
N VAL A 221 3.31 7.96 3.47
CA VAL A 221 3.26 7.40 2.12
C VAL A 221 4.63 7.54 1.44
N SER A 222 5.32 8.67 1.66
CA SER A 222 6.68 8.88 1.14
C SER A 222 7.68 7.84 1.69
N ASP A 223 7.63 7.57 3.01
CA ASP A 223 8.45 6.54 3.66
C ASP A 223 8.07 5.12 3.18
N ASP A 224 6.76 4.83 3.12
CA ASP A 224 6.26 3.54 2.67
C ASP A 224 6.62 3.24 1.21
N PHE A 225 6.67 4.25 0.32
CA PHE A 225 7.07 4.07 -1.08
C PHE A 225 8.59 4.06 -1.25
N GLY A 226 9.28 5.03 -0.67
CA GLY A 226 10.71 5.28 -0.92
C GLY A 226 11.66 4.40 -0.11
N VAL A 227 11.24 3.97 1.08
CA VAL A 227 12.10 3.25 2.03
C VAL A 227 11.59 1.85 2.31
N ARG A 228 10.35 1.73 2.79
CA ARG A 228 9.82 0.46 3.33
C ARG A 228 9.23 -0.46 2.27
N GLN A 229 8.85 0.10 1.12
CA GLN A 229 8.16 -0.59 0.03
C GLN A 229 6.88 -1.30 0.52
N GLN A 230 6.11 -0.65 1.39
CA GLN A 230 4.86 -1.15 1.97
C GLN A 230 3.64 -0.41 1.38
N PHE A 231 3.30 -0.75 0.14
CA PHE A 231 2.25 -0.04 -0.61
C PHE A 231 0.85 -0.19 0.03
N ASN A 232 0.58 -1.33 0.67
CA ASN A 232 -0.69 -1.57 1.36
C ASN A 232 -0.92 -0.59 2.51
N THR A 233 0.11 -0.29 3.30
CA THR A 233 0.00 0.65 4.41
C THR A 233 -0.02 2.11 3.94
N ALA A 234 0.54 2.41 2.77
CA ALA A 234 0.40 3.71 2.13
C ALA A 234 -1.05 3.97 1.69
N ILE A 235 -1.67 3.00 1.01
CA ILE A 235 -3.08 3.06 0.59
C ILE A 235 -4.00 3.20 1.81
N ALA A 236 -3.76 2.42 2.87
CA ALA A 236 -4.52 2.53 4.12
C ALA A 236 -4.45 3.95 4.72
N ALA A 237 -3.27 4.59 4.71
CA ALA A 237 -3.09 5.94 5.23
C ALA A 237 -3.88 6.99 4.43
N VAL A 238 -3.98 6.82 3.11
CA VAL A 238 -4.82 7.67 2.25
C VAL A 238 -6.31 7.43 2.51
N MET A 239 -6.73 6.17 2.68
CA MET A 239 -8.11 5.83 3.06
C MET A 239 -8.52 6.48 4.39
N GLU A 240 -7.64 6.43 5.40
CA GLU A 240 -7.87 7.09 6.69
C GLU A 240 -7.95 8.61 6.58
N LEU A 241 -7.10 9.23 5.76
CA LEU A 241 -7.17 10.67 5.49
C LEU A 241 -8.52 11.05 4.88
N LEU A 242 -9.00 10.29 3.89
CA LEU A 242 -10.32 10.53 3.29
C LEU A 242 -11.47 10.30 4.27
N ASN A 243 -11.34 9.36 5.21
CA ASN A 243 -12.34 9.16 6.27
C ASN A 243 -12.44 10.36 7.22
N LEU A 244 -11.31 11.01 7.54
CA LEU A 244 -11.32 12.25 8.31
C LEU A 244 -11.89 13.40 7.49
N PHE A 245 -11.44 13.56 6.24
CA PHE A 245 -11.89 14.58 5.30
C PHE A 245 -13.43 14.64 5.16
N ASP A 246 -14.11 13.49 5.11
CA ASP A 246 -15.56 13.43 4.98
C ASP A 246 -16.31 13.99 6.20
N ARG A 247 -15.67 14.01 7.37
CA ARG A 247 -16.27 14.43 8.65
C ARG A 247 -15.83 15.82 9.09
N THR A 248 -14.85 16.40 8.40
CA THR A 248 -14.28 17.71 8.73
C THR A 248 -14.93 18.78 7.85
N GLU A 249 -15.56 19.76 8.49
CA GLU A 249 -15.89 21.02 7.83
C GLU A 249 -14.61 21.84 7.69
N ALA A 250 -14.26 22.17 6.45
CA ALA A 250 -13.04 22.88 6.12
C ALA A 250 -13.30 23.81 4.93
N SER A 251 -12.56 24.91 4.87
CA SER A 251 -12.57 25.83 3.74
C SER A 251 -12.24 25.10 2.43
N ARG A 252 -12.72 25.67 1.32
CA ARG A 252 -12.49 25.07 0.00
C ARG A 252 -11.00 24.95 -0.34
N THR A 253 -10.17 25.87 0.13
CA THR A 253 -8.72 25.88 -0.14
C THR A 253 -7.99 24.75 0.60
N VAL A 254 -8.35 24.48 1.86
CA VAL A 254 -7.82 23.32 2.61
C VAL A 254 -8.30 22.01 1.98
N ARG A 255 -9.59 21.94 1.59
CA ARG A 255 -10.11 20.76 0.88
C ARG A 255 -9.41 20.54 -0.47
N GLN A 256 -9.11 21.60 -1.21
CA GLN A 256 -8.31 21.53 -2.45
C GLN A 256 -6.90 20.96 -2.17
N GLU A 257 -6.20 21.47 -1.15
CA GLU A 257 -4.86 20.98 -0.74
C GLU A 257 -4.88 19.46 -0.49
N VAL A 258 -5.88 18.98 0.25
CA VAL A 258 -6.04 17.55 0.55
C VAL A 258 -6.30 16.74 -0.71
N LEU A 259 -7.25 17.14 -1.55
CA LEU A 259 -7.65 16.36 -2.73
C LEU A 259 -6.53 16.33 -3.79
N GLU A 260 -5.85 17.45 -4.05
CA GLU A 260 -4.68 17.49 -4.92
C GLU A 260 -3.61 16.51 -4.43
N SER A 261 -3.30 16.54 -3.13
CA SER A 261 -2.29 15.66 -2.54
C SER A 261 -2.70 14.20 -2.63
N VAL A 262 -3.95 13.85 -2.30
CA VAL A 262 -4.48 12.48 -2.41
C VAL A 262 -4.33 11.95 -3.83
N VAL A 263 -4.67 12.76 -4.84
CA VAL A 263 -4.55 12.37 -6.24
C VAL A 263 -3.10 12.10 -6.63
N VAL A 264 -2.15 12.95 -6.21
CA VAL A 264 -0.73 12.72 -6.49
C VAL A 264 -0.20 11.49 -5.74
N LEU A 265 -0.57 11.30 -4.47
CA LEU A 265 -0.13 10.15 -3.66
C LEU A 265 -0.62 8.80 -4.22
N LEU A 266 -1.81 8.79 -4.84
CA LEU A 266 -2.40 7.58 -5.43
C LEU A 266 -1.98 7.36 -6.89
N SER A 267 -1.44 8.36 -7.59
CA SER A 267 -1.16 8.28 -9.03
C SER A 267 -0.20 7.14 -9.43
N PRO A 268 0.81 6.72 -8.62
CA PRO A 268 1.64 5.56 -8.97
C PRO A 268 0.85 4.24 -8.96
N ILE A 269 -0.26 4.18 -8.20
CA ILE A 269 -1.07 2.97 -8.02
C ILE A 269 -2.24 2.97 -8.98
N VAL A 270 -3.00 4.06 -9.06
CA VAL A 270 -4.23 4.20 -9.86
C VAL A 270 -4.16 5.40 -10.81
N PRO A 271 -3.28 5.35 -11.84
CA PRO A 271 -2.96 6.52 -12.64
C PRO A 271 -4.13 7.06 -13.45
N HIS A 272 -5.04 6.23 -13.96
CA HIS A 272 -6.05 6.68 -14.93
C HIS A 272 -7.13 7.54 -14.28
N ILE A 273 -7.66 7.08 -13.14
CA ILE A 273 -8.59 7.87 -12.32
C ILE A 273 -7.87 9.11 -11.79
N CYS A 274 -6.62 8.99 -11.32
CA CYS A 274 -5.88 10.15 -10.82
C CYS A 274 -5.68 11.23 -11.89
N GLU A 275 -5.36 10.86 -13.14
CA GLU A 275 -5.24 11.83 -14.24
C GLU A 275 -6.55 12.60 -14.49
N THR A 276 -7.67 11.87 -14.48
CA THR A 276 -9.01 12.44 -14.66
C THR A 276 -9.37 13.39 -13.51
N LEU A 277 -9.13 12.96 -12.26
CA LEU A 277 -9.42 13.75 -11.07
C LEU A 277 -8.50 14.97 -10.96
N TRP A 278 -7.23 14.84 -11.33
CA TRP A 278 -6.29 15.95 -11.38
C TRP A 278 -6.75 17.02 -12.36
N SER A 279 -7.12 16.62 -13.58
CA SER A 279 -7.62 17.53 -14.62
C SER A 279 -8.88 18.30 -14.16
N ALA A 280 -9.73 17.66 -13.34
CA ALA A 280 -10.91 18.31 -12.77
C ALA A 280 -10.57 19.26 -11.62
N LEU A 281 -9.62 18.89 -10.74
CA LEU A 281 -9.18 19.70 -9.61
C LEU A 281 -8.38 20.92 -10.06
N LYS A 282 -7.54 20.77 -11.08
CA LYS A 282 -6.61 21.80 -11.54
C LYS A 282 -6.55 21.86 -13.08
N PRO A 283 -7.60 22.39 -13.73
CA PRO A 283 -7.68 22.47 -15.18
C PRO A 283 -6.49 23.21 -15.79
N GLY A 284 -5.99 22.72 -16.93
CA GLY A 284 -4.84 23.31 -17.62
C GLY A 284 -3.48 22.94 -17.03
N SER A 285 -3.41 22.00 -16.09
CA SER A 285 -2.15 21.45 -15.57
C SER A 285 -2.09 19.94 -15.78
N GLU A 286 -0.88 19.41 -15.94
CA GLU A 286 -0.63 17.98 -16.15
C GLU A 286 -0.21 17.31 -14.84
N LEU A 287 -0.81 16.16 -14.51
CA LEU A 287 -0.48 15.41 -13.30
C LEU A 287 0.99 14.93 -13.33
N LEU A 288 1.44 14.45 -14.48
CA LEU A 288 2.82 13.96 -14.67
C LEU A 288 3.89 15.06 -14.50
N ALA A 289 3.52 16.32 -14.67
CA ALA A 289 4.42 17.46 -14.44
C ALA A 289 4.47 17.88 -12.95
N GLN A 290 3.63 17.31 -12.09
CA GLN A 290 3.62 17.66 -10.67
C GLN A 290 4.73 16.96 -9.91
N ARG A 291 5.29 17.67 -8.94
CA ARG A 291 6.20 17.08 -7.97
C ARG A 291 5.42 16.24 -6.96
N TRP A 292 6.12 15.27 -6.39
CA TRP A 292 5.63 14.57 -5.20
C TRP A 292 5.35 15.57 -4.07
N PRO A 293 4.26 15.42 -3.28
CA PRO A 293 3.91 16.39 -2.24
C PRO A 293 4.98 16.43 -1.15
N GLU A 294 5.34 17.65 -0.74
CA GLU A 294 6.27 17.88 0.37
C GLU A 294 5.51 18.11 1.67
N VAL A 295 6.09 17.62 2.77
CA VAL A 295 5.55 17.78 4.12
C VAL A 295 5.77 19.23 4.57
N ASP A 296 4.71 19.88 5.05
CA ASP A 296 4.77 21.16 5.75
C ASP A 296 5.07 20.90 7.24
N PRO A 297 6.28 21.23 7.75
CA PRO A 297 6.63 20.99 9.14
C PRO A 297 5.73 21.77 10.11
N ALA A 298 5.19 22.92 9.72
CA ALA A 298 4.31 23.71 10.56
C ALA A 298 2.95 23.02 10.76
N ALA A 299 2.47 22.26 9.77
CA ALA A 299 1.26 21.46 9.88
C ALA A 299 1.41 20.25 10.80
N LEU A 300 2.64 19.84 11.13
CA LEU A 300 2.93 18.74 12.05
C LEU A 300 3.02 19.18 13.51
N VAL A 301 3.08 20.48 13.78
CA VAL A 301 3.12 21.01 15.14
C VAL A 301 1.75 20.82 15.81
N GLN A 302 1.76 20.18 16.97
CA GLN A 302 0.58 19.98 17.80
C GLN A 302 0.75 20.78 19.09
N ASP A 303 -0.27 21.54 19.47
CA ASP A 303 -0.28 22.27 20.75
C ASP A 303 -0.56 21.30 21.91
N GLU A 304 -1.36 20.25 21.66
CA GLU A 304 -1.68 19.18 22.60
C GLU A 304 -1.43 17.81 21.98
N ILE A 305 -0.95 16.87 22.80
CA ILE A 305 -0.71 15.48 22.43
C ILE A 305 -1.59 14.56 23.28
N GLU A 306 -2.07 13.47 22.65
CA GLU A 306 -2.77 12.41 23.36
C GLU A 306 -1.78 11.33 23.80
N LEU A 307 -1.74 11.07 25.11
CA LEU A 307 -0.89 10.04 25.70
C LEU A 307 -1.77 8.88 26.17
N VAL A 308 -1.42 7.68 25.73
CA VAL A 308 -2.08 6.46 26.18
C VAL A 308 -1.74 6.19 27.63
N VAL A 309 -2.73 5.90 28.47
CA VAL A 309 -2.51 5.60 29.89
C VAL A 309 -2.71 4.12 30.18
N GLN A 310 -1.73 3.52 30.87
CA GLN A 310 -1.70 2.12 31.25
C GLN A 310 -1.55 1.95 32.76
N VAL A 311 -2.10 0.85 33.28
CA VAL A 311 -1.86 0.38 34.65
C VAL A 311 -1.34 -1.04 34.57
N ASN A 312 -0.14 -1.29 35.12
CA ASN A 312 0.56 -2.58 35.03
C ASN A 312 0.60 -3.13 33.60
N GLY A 313 0.88 -2.24 32.63
CA GLY A 313 0.99 -2.58 31.20
C GLY A 313 -0.33 -2.79 30.45
N LYS A 314 -1.48 -2.65 31.12
CA LYS A 314 -2.80 -2.78 30.47
C LYS A 314 -3.41 -1.41 30.19
N LEU A 315 -3.95 -1.20 28.98
CA LEU A 315 -4.61 0.05 28.55
C LEU A 315 -5.81 0.42 29.44
N ARG A 316 -5.85 1.67 29.93
CA ARG A 316 -6.92 2.19 30.80
C ARG A 316 -7.54 3.51 30.32
N GLY A 317 -7.04 4.09 29.24
CA GLY A 317 -7.60 5.30 28.64
C GLY A 317 -6.51 6.12 27.97
N SER A 318 -6.80 7.40 27.76
CA SER A 318 -5.84 8.37 27.27
C SER A 318 -6.06 9.72 27.95
N ILE A 319 -5.02 10.54 27.98
CA ILE A 319 -5.05 11.93 28.47
C ILE A 319 -4.58 12.86 27.36
N ARG A 320 -5.11 14.08 27.30
CA ARG A 320 -4.57 15.15 26.46
C ARG A 320 -3.81 16.13 27.33
N VAL A 321 -2.60 16.46 26.90
CA VAL A 321 -1.68 17.37 27.60
C VAL A 321 -1.01 18.28 26.57
N ALA A 322 -0.53 19.45 26.96
CA ALA A 322 0.27 20.29 26.08
C ALA A 322 1.48 19.51 25.54
N ALA A 323 1.89 19.75 24.30
CA ALA A 323 2.98 19.02 23.66
C ALA A 323 4.34 19.23 24.37
N ASP A 324 4.51 20.36 25.03
CA ASP A 324 5.66 20.72 25.86
C ASP A 324 5.45 20.43 27.36
N ALA A 325 4.36 19.73 27.73
CA ALA A 325 4.04 19.44 29.12
C ALA A 325 5.19 18.69 29.82
N GLY A 326 5.64 19.27 30.94
CA GLY A 326 6.64 18.65 31.80
C GLY A 326 6.14 17.32 32.38
N ARG A 327 7.09 16.44 32.71
CA ARG A 327 6.83 15.10 33.25
C ARG A 327 5.82 15.12 34.41
N ASP A 328 5.96 16.05 35.36
CA ASP A 328 5.11 16.12 36.54
C ASP A 328 3.64 16.42 36.20
N VAL A 329 3.40 17.25 35.18
CA VAL A 329 2.05 17.58 34.69
C VAL A 329 1.41 16.34 34.06
N ILE A 330 2.18 15.61 33.27
CA ILE A 330 1.75 14.36 32.62
C ILE A 330 1.41 13.29 33.67
N GLU A 331 2.27 13.12 34.68
CA GLU A 331 2.05 12.14 35.75
C GLU A 331 0.80 12.49 36.57
N ALA A 332 0.62 13.77 36.92
CA ALA A 332 -0.57 14.24 37.64
C ALA A 332 -1.86 14.01 36.84
N ALA A 333 -1.87 14.33 35.55
CA ALA A 333 -3.00 14.10 34.66
C ALA A 333 -3.34 12.61 34.53
N ALA A 334 -2.33 11.74 34.40
CA ALA A 334 -2.53 10.30 34.31
C ALA A 334 -3.10 9.71 35.60
N LEU A 335 -2.60 10.13 36.77
CA LEU A 335 -3.09 9.68 38.08
C LEU A 335 -4.50 10.21 38.41
N ALA A 336 -4.89 11.35 37.84
CA ALA A 336 -6.23 11.91 37.98
C ALA A 336 -7.29 11.17 37.13
N HIS A 337 -6.88 10.43 36.10
CA HIS A 337 -7.79 9.76 35.16
C HIS A 337 -8.69 8.73 35.88
N GLU A 338 -10.01 8.81 35.64
CA GLU A 338 -11.02 8.04 36.38
C GLU A 338 -10.77 6.52 36.34
N GLN A 339 -10.55 5.98 35.14
CA GLN A 339 -10.26 4.55 34.98
C GLN A 339 -8.94 4.16 35.66
N VAL A 340 -7.93 5.02 35.64
CA VAL A 340 -6.64 4.71 36.28
C VAL A 340 -6.86 4.55 37.78
N ARG A 341 -7.54 5.50 38.42
CA ARG A 341 -7.86 5.43 39.85
C ARG A 341 -8.65 4.17 40.21
N LYS A 342 -9.61 3.78 39.37
CA LYS A 342 -10.39 2.54 39.54
C LYS A 342 -9.50 1.29 39.50
N PHE A 343 -8.54 1.24 38.59
CA PHE A 343 -7.65 0.09 38.42
C PHE A 343 -6.42 0.10 39.33
N MET A 344 -6.14 1.22 40.00
CA MET A 344 -5.18 1.29 41.10
C MET A 344 -5.77 0.75 42.41
N ASP A 345 -7.10 0.68 42.54
CA ASP A 345 -7.81 0.08 43.68
C ASP A 345 -7.31 0.57 45.06
N GLY A 346 -7.05 1.89 45.16
CA GLY A 346 -6.54 2.53 46.38
C GLY A 346 -5.07 2.29 46.70
N GLN A 347 -4.35 1.49 45.90
CA GLN A 347 -2.91 1.30 46.05
C GLN A 347 -2.13 2.49 45.48
N PRO A 348 -1.04 2.94 46.14
CA PRO A 348 -0.21 4.01 45.63
C PRO A 348 0.60 3.57 44.40
N ALA A 349 0.91 4.50 43.50
CA ALA A 349 1.81 4.22 42.39
C ALA A 349 3.24 3.96 42.91
N LYS A 350 3.79 2.78 42.65
CA LYS A 350 5.19 2.45 42.95
C LYS A 350 6.15 3.12 41.98
N LYS A 351 5.73 3.26 40.72
CA LYS A 351 6.53 3.90 39.67
C LYS A 351 5.61 4.41 38.55
N VAL A 352 5.87 5.63 38.08
CA VAL A 352 5.24 6.15 36.86
C VAL A 352 6.30 6.26 35.78
N ILE A 353 6.01 5.66 34.62
CA ILE A 353 6.90 5.62 33.47
C ILE A 353 6.26 6.45 32.38
N VAL A 354 6.79 7.65 32.15
CA VAL A 354 6.40 8.52 31.05
C VAL A 354 7.32 8.25 29.86
N VAL A 355 6.74 7.85 28.73
CA VAL A 355 7.40 7.81 27.43
C VAL A 355 6.93 9.05 26.67
N PRO A 356 7.77 10.08 26.51
CA PRO A 356 7.39 11.34 25.87
C PRO A 356 6.72 11.11 24.52
N GLY A 357 5.60 11.80 24.27
CA GLY A 357 4.88 11.72 23.00
C GLY A 357 4.13 10.40 22.74
N ARG A 358 4.13 9.43 23.66
CA ARG A 358 3.52 8.11 23.43
C ARG A 358 2.56 7.65 24.52
N LEU A 359 3.07 7.43 25.74
CA LEU A 359 2.30 6.78 26.78
C LEU A 359 2.78 7.10 28.20
N VAL A 360 1.91 6.83 29.16
CA VAL A 360 2.19 6.80 30.59
C VAL A 360 1.80 5.45 31.14
N ASN A 361 2.73 4.72 31.75
CA ASN A 361 2.43 3.46 32.43
C ASN A 361 2.65 3.59 33.93
N ILE A 362 1.60 3.27 34.69
CA ILE A 362 1.58 3.34 36.15
C ILE A 362 1.74 1.92 36.70
N VAL A 363 2.81 1.72 37.45
CA VAL A 363 3.09 0.47 38.14
C VAL A 363 2.56 0.58 39.56
N VAL A 364 1.69 -0.36 39.92
CA VAL A 364 0.98 -0.39 41.22
C VAL A 364 1.51 -1.53 42.08
#